data_AF-A0A960KP65-F1
#
_entry.id   AF-A0A960KP65-F1
#
_cell.length_a   1.000
_cell.length_b   1.000
_cell.length_c   1.000
_cell.angle_alpha   90.00
_cell.angle_beta   90.00
_cell.angle_gamma   90.00
#
_symmetry.space_group_name_H-M   'P 1'
#
loop_
_entity.id
_entity.type
_entity.pdbx_description
1 polymer ?
#
loop_
_entity_poly.entity_id
_entity_poly.type
_entity_poly.pdbx_seq_one_letter_code
_entity_poly.pdbx_strand_id
1 'polypeptide(L)'
;MKRLVHALQLGLVLFIGVTTSAQVRLIAHIANDSAHFRNTLAVANFSDLTRSYELFAYDDLGQPMGGLTNQIIEGYTTRFVDATDLFPELPSYLLVESDADVVVSMGYTSTDSSGATARVHESTQTSKGWRLYPSNGASTFDGLVVLNLTDSMAQVSIEQKDASGGSLDATSLQVFPGHKEKMVLSTYFDTVENTCFEVIASEPVAVMALTGSLPGITPSYLWENPSVAFTPIAAEECTSSVDLDRSRGPCNETLPYSPQVSISVDDANRTITSNNIPDHQVGLFGPVFGSLNPNAIAEQHASYTITARPEWADEMTALLGPNGPTYRFGVLFNGVELDPVAAEPFPHEGGFMNPNANWAWNLEALNVRIGLDCNNAHVQPNGKYHYHGTPVLYLQDLNINDHVMTMIGYAADGFPIYYKYAYSDANNPNSAVIEMTSSYRLKSGIRPGDGITAPCGTYNGVYSADYEFVSGLGTLDEANGRFGVTPEYPQGIYYYVITDAFPSIPRYLRGTPSSDFRLRP
;
A
#
# COMPACT_ATOMS: atom_id res chain seq x y z
N MET A 1 3.14 13.25 -18.22
CA MET A 1 2.80 11.88 -17.78
C MET A 1 3.76 11.53 -16.65
N LYS A 2 3.37 11.88 -15.43
CA LYS A 2 4.06 11.76 -14.14
C LYS A 2 3.03 11.11 -13.21
N ARG A 3 3.30 10.36 -12.14
CA ARG A 3 4.48 9.84 -11.45
C ARG A 3 3.87 8.90 -10.38
N LEU A 4 4.53 7.81 -10.02
CA LEU A 4 4.39 7.26 -8.67
C LEU A 4 5.80 6.98 -8.16
N VAL A 5 6.25 7.79 -7.20
CA VAL A 5 7.43 7.52 -6.37
C VAL A 5 7.10 8.00 -4.96
N HIS A 6 7.01 7.07 -4.02
CA HIS A 6 8.02 6.89 -2.96
C HIS A 6 7.49 5.92 -1.90
N ALA A 7 8.23 4.83 -1.72
CA ALA A 7 8.44 4.22 -0.41
C ALA A 7 9.95 4.33 -0.16
N LEU A 8 10.34 4.84 1.01
CA LEU A 8 11.71 4.81 1.50
C LEU A 8 11.72 4.32 2.95
N GLN A 9 12.61 3.36 3.20
CA GLN A 9 13.18 2.88 4.45
C GLN A 9 12.32 2.01 5.39
N LEU A 10 12.37 0.69 5.16
CA LEU A 10 12.97 -0.28 6.08
C LEU A 10 13.65 -1.38 5.23
N GLY A 11 14.82 -1.83 5.66
CA GLY A 11 15.86 -2.42 4.82
C GLY A 11 15.45 -3.65 4.00
N LEU A 12 15.57 -3.50 2.68
CA LEU A 12 15.53 -4.57 1.69
C LEU A 12 16.96 -4.71 1.14
N VAL A 13 17.66 -5.79 1.49
CA VAL A 13 18.85 -6.19 0.74
C VAL A 13 18.35 -7.15 -0.32
N LEU A 14 18.11 -6.62 -1.50
CA LEU A 14 18.08 -7.34 -2.77
C LEU A 14 19.52 -7.88 -3.01
N PHE A 15 19.79 -8.83 -3.90
CA PHE A 15 21.17 -8.96 -4.41
C PHE A 15 21.46 -7.69 -5.23
N ILE A 16 21.82 -6.62 -4.51
CA ILE A 16 22.31 -5.39 -5.08
C ILE A 16 23.81 -5.48 -5.03
N GLY A 17 24.45 -5.50 -6.20
CA GLY A 17 25.71 -4.80 -6.31
C GLY A 17 25.42 -3.29 -6.30
N VAL A 18 25.09 -2.67 -5.15
CA VAL A 18 25.23 -1.20 -5.05
C VAL A 18 26.70 -0.97 -4.78
N THR A 19 27.45 -0.59 -5.79
CA THR A 19 28.71 0.10 -5.57
C THR A 19 28.52 1.54 -6.04
N THR A 20 29.09 2.50 -5.33
CA THR A 20 29.04 3.93 -5.67
C THR A 20 29.88 4.29 -6.91
N SER A 21 30.08 3.33 -7.81
CA SER A 21 30.72 3.45 -9.12
C SER A 21 30.24 2.30 -9.98
N ALA A 22 29.40 2.58 -10.98
CA ALA A 22 28.94 1.67 -12.03
C ALA A 22 29.73 0.36 -12.17
N GLN A 23 29.11 -0.77 -11.76
CA GLN A 23 29.36 -2.15 -12.21
C GLN A 23 28.50 -3.11 -11.35
N VAL A 24 27.34 -3.53 -11.86
CA VAL A 24 26.57 -4.63 -11.25
C VAL A 24 27.12 -5.94 -11.80
N ARG A 25 28.00 -6.60 -11.03
CA ARG A 25 28.56 -7.90 -11.39
C ARG A 25 27.64 -9.02 -10.88
N LEU A 26 26.73 -9.50 -11.72
CA LEU A 26 25.94 -10.70 -11.46
C LEU A 26 26.70 -11.94 -11.98
N ILE A 27 26.95 -12.90 -11.10
CA ILE A 27 27.53 -14.21 -11.43
C ILE A 27 26.38 -15.21 -11.37
N ALA A 28 25.62 -15.32 -12.46
CA ALA A 28 24.56 -16.32 -12.56
C ALA A 28 25.11 -17.57 -13.22
N HIS A 29 25.24 -18.67 -12.46
CA HIS A 29 25.55 -19.97 -13.05
C HIS A 29 24.43 -20.38 -14.01
N ILE A 30 24.74 -20.49 -15.30
CA ILE A 30 23.83 -21.05 -16.29
C ILE A 30 23.91 -22.59 -16.21
N ALA A 31 22.75 -23.25 -16.28
CA ALA A 31 22.68 -24.70 -16.27
C ALA A 31 23.43 -25.25 -17.50
N ASN A 32 24.61 -25.82 -17.28
CA ASN A 32 25.51 -26.25 -18.36
C ASN A 32 24.97 -27.40 -19.24
N ASP A 33 23.85 -28.04 -18.89
CA ASP A 33 23.53 -29.37 -19.43
C ASP A 33 22.10 -29.59 -19.98
N SER A 34 21.30 -28.56 -20.22
CA SER A 34 19.93 -28.80 -20.70
C SER A 34 19.48 -27.80 -21.76
N ALA A 35 19.51 -28.24 -23.03
CA ALA A 35 18.90 -27.62 -24.21
C ALA A 35 17.35 -27.44 -24.12
N HIS A 36 16.81 -27.53 -22.91
CA HIS A 36 15.39 -27.53 -22.57
C HIS A 36 14.97 -26.30 -21.77
N PHE A 37 15.86 -25.32 -21.60
CA PHE A 37 15.56 -24.09 -20.87
C PHE A 37 16.03 -22.87 -21.64
N ARG A 38 15.21 -21.82 -21.60
CA ARG A 38 15.56 -20.46 -22.01
C ARG A 38 15.95 -19.63 -20.79
N ASN A 39 17.09 -18.96 -20.86
CA ASN A 39 17.58 -18.06 -19.82
C ASN A 39 17.13 -16.64 -20.12
N THR A 40 16.14 -16.14 -19.39
CA THR A 40 15.57 -14.81 -19.59
C THR A 40 16.11 -13.84 -18.54
N LEU A 41 16.90 -12.86 -18.97
CA LEU A 41 17.30 -11.73 -18.15
C LEU A 41 16.17 -10.68 -18.15
N ALA A 42 15.72 -10.27 -16.97
CA ALA A 42 14.86 -9.12 -16.78
C ALA A 42 15.69 -7.93 -16.29
N VAL A 43 15.59 -6.79 -16.95
CA VAL A 43 16.16 -5.50 -16.53
C VAL A 43 15.00 -4.55 -16.29
N ALA A 44 14.87 -3.99 -15.10
CA ALA A 44 13.79 -3.10 -14.71
C ALA A 44 14.33 -1.72 -14.31
N ASN A 45 13.71 -0.67 -14.85
CA ASN A 45 14.00 0.71 -14.54
C ASN A 45 12.84 1.31 -13.74
N PHE A 46 13.08 1.52 -12.44
CA PHE A 46 12.09 2.09 -11.54
C PHE A 46 12.15 3.63 -11.44
N SER A 47 13.06 4.27 -12.20
CA SER A 47 13.14 5.73 -12.25
C SER A 47 12.22 6.33 -13.32
N ASP A 48 11.92 7.63 -13.23
CA ASP A 48 11.15 8.35 -14.26
C ASP A 48 11.98 8.74 -15.50
N LEU A 49 13.28 8.47 -15.48
CA LEU A 49 14.20 8.78 -16.56
C LEU A 49 14.51 7.52 -17.37
N THR A 50 14.58 7.67 -18.68
CA THR A 50 15.14 6.65 -19.56
C THR A 50 16.61 6.38 -19.20
N ARG A 51 16.98 5.11 -19.05
CA ARG A 51 18.34 4.67 -18.71
C ARG A 51 18.96 3.91 -19.87
N SER A 52 20.29 3.90 -19.88
CA SER A 52 21.06 3.04 -20.76
C SER A 52 21.74 1.93 -19.98
N TYR A 53 21.81 0.75 -20.59
CA TYR A 53 22.54 -0.38 -20.06
C TYR A 53 23.28 -1.15 -21.16
N GLU A 54 24.29 -1.88 -20.74
CA GLU A 54 25.09 -2.80 -21.54
C GLU A 54 25.08 -4.16 -20.87
N LEU A 55 25.12 -5.21 -21.69
CA LEU A 55 25.12 -6.60 -21.26
C LEU A 55 26.35 -7.27 -21.86
N PHE A 56 27.21 -7.87 -21.04
CA PHE A 56 28.37 -8.63 -21.49
C PHE A 56 28.30 -10.07 -20.99
N ALA A 57 28.62 -11.02 -21.86
CA ALA A 57 28.67 -12.43 -21.55
C ALA A 57 30.10 -12.92 -21.37
N TYR A 58 30.30 -13.88 -20.47
CA TYR A 58 31.59 -14.54 -20.24
C TYR A 58 31.44 -16.06 -20.12
N ASP A 59 32.45 -16.80 -20.55
CA ASP A 59 32.55 -18.26 -20.36
C ASP A 59 33.00 -18.62 -18.93
N ASP A 60 33.07 -19.92 -18.62
CA ASP A 60 33.43 -20.46 -17.30
C ASP A 60 34.86 -20.09 -16.87
N LEU A 61 35.74 -19.82 -17.82
CA LEU A 61 37.11 -19.33 -17.65
C LEU A 61 37.21 -17.80 -17.56
N GLY A 62 36.08 -17.09 -17.66
CA GLY A 62 35.99 -15.64 -17.57
C GLY A 62 36.43 -14.90 -18.85
N GLN A 63 36.48 -15.56 -20.01
CA GLN A 63 36.72 -14.91 -21.30
C GLN A 63 35.44 -14.28 -21.85
N PRO A 64 35.50 -13.08 -22.44
CA PRO A 64 34.32 -12.40 -22.98
C PRO A 64 33.77 -13.13 -24.23
N MET A 65 32.47 -13.39 -24.23
CA MET A 65 31.74 -14.08 -25.32
C MET A 65 30.93 -13.13 -26.22
N GLY A 66 30.94 -11.82 -25.93
CA GLY A 66 30.16 -10.80 -26.64
C GLY A 66 29.12 -10.13 -25.76
N GLY A 67 28.28 -9.27 -26.33
CA GLY A 67 27.34 -8.49 -25.54
C GLY A 67 26.40 -7.59 -26.35
N LEU A 68 25.42 -7.01 -25.66
CA LEU A 68 24.57 -5.94 -26.18
C LEU A 68 25.04 -4.60 -25.62
N THR A 69 25.38 -3.66 -26.48
CA THR A 69 25.75 -2.29 -26.08
C THR A 69 24.63 -1.31 -26.41
N ASN A 70 24.66 -0.12 -25.80
CA ASN A 70 23.69 0.96 -26.04
C ASN A 70 22.21 0.55 -25.90
N GLN A 71 21.89 -0.38 -24.99
CA GLN A 71 20.50 -0.73 -24.74
C GLN A 71 19.81 0.38 -23.98
N ILE A 72 18.56 0.68 -24.33
CA ILE A 72 17.75 1.70 -23.69
C ILE A 72 16.60 1.02 -22.96
N ILE A 73 16.28 1.53 -21.76
CA ILE A 73 15.11 1.13 -20.98
C ILE A 73 14.37 2.39 -20.50
N GLU A 74 13.11 2.52 -20.91
CA GLU A 74 12.28 3.67 -20.57
C GLU A 74 11.94 3.70 -19.07
N GLY A 75 11.56 4.86 -18.55
CA GLY A 75 11.19 4.99 -17.14
C GLY A 75 9.97 4.15 -16.77
N TYR A 76 10.00 3.52 -15.60
CA TYR A 76 8.98 2.60 -15.10
C TYR A 76 8.67 1.41 -16.02
N THR A 77 9.66 0.93 -16.77
CA THR A 77 9.51 -0.24 -17.65
C THR A 77 10.42 -1.38 -17.24
N THR A 78 10.03 -2.59 -17.62
CA THR A 78 10.86 -3.79 -17.52
C THR A 78 11.09 -4.34 -18.91
N ARG A 79 12.33 -4.68 -19.22
CA ARG A 79 12.74 -5.28 -20.47
C ARG A 79 13.24 -6.69 -20.21
N PHE A 80 12.76 -7.62 -21.04
CA PHE A 80 13.21 -9.00 -21.04
C PHE A 80 14.19 -9.22 -22.18
N VAL A 81 15.24 -9.98 -21.89
CA VAL A 81 16.30 -10.32 -22.81
C VAL A 81 16.56 -11.81 -22.67
N ASP A 82 16.20 -12.58 -23.70
CA ASP A 82 16.49 -14.01 -23.71
C ASP A 82 17.95 -14.22 -24.09
N ALA A 83 18.80 -14.56 -23.11
CA ALA A 83 20.22 -14.80 -23.32
C ALA A 83 20.45 -15.96 -24.30
N THR A 84 19.51 -16.90 -24.38
CA THR A 84 19.54 -18.04 -25.31
C THR A 84 19.43 -17.61 -26.77
N ASP A 85 18.76 -16.49 -27.04
CA ASP A 85 18.60 -15.95 -28.39
C ASP A 85 19.75 -15.01 -28.79
N LEU A 86 20.56 -14.57 -27.81
CA LEU A 86 21.64 -13.61 -28.02
C LEU A 86 23.01 -14.25 -28.23
N PHE A 87 23.26 -15.39 -27.57
CA PHE A 87 24.57 -16.02 -27.58
C PHE A 87 24.50 -17.41 -28.23
N PRO A 88 25.32 -17.70 -29.25
CA PRO A 88 25.33 -19.00 -29.92
C PRO A 88 25.83 -20.14 -29.03
N GLU A 89 26.60 -19.82 -27.99
CA GLU A 89 26.98 -20.72 -26.89
C GLU A 89 26.50 -20.09 -25.57
N LEU A 90 25.98 -20.92 -24.66
CA LEU A 90 25.44 -20.44 -23.40
C LEU A 90 26.56 -19.87 -22.51
N PRO A 91 26.47 -18.61 -22.08
CA PRO A 91 27.50 -18.02 -21.24
C PRO A 91 27.46 -18.61 -19.83
N SER A 92 28.59 -18.64 -19.14
CA SER A 92 28.62 -19.02 -17.72
C SER A 92 28.32 -17.84 -16.79
N TYR A 93 28.52 -16.61 -17.28
CA TYR A 93 28.27 -15.38 -16.52
C TYR A 93 27.72 -14.26 -17.42
N LEU A 94 26.89 -13.38 -16.85
CA LEU A 94 26.36 -12.19 -17.51
C LEU A 94 26.62 -10.94 -16.64
N LEU A 95 27.36 -9.99 -17.18
CA LEU A 95 27.62 -8.69 -16.59
C LEU A 95 26.63 -7.67 -17.15
N VAL A 96 25.97 -6.90 -16.27
CA VAL A 96 25.13 -5.77 -16.69
C VAL A 96 25.73 -4.48 -16.15
N GLU A 97 26.03 -3.56 -17.06
CA GLU A 97 26.49 -2.21 -16.72
C GLU A 97 25.40 -1.22 -17.10
N SER A 98 25.11 -0.23 -16.24
CA SER A 98 24.11 0.79 -16.55
C SER A 98 24.60 2.16 -16.12
N ASP A 99 24.08 3.19 -16.79
CA ASP A 99 24.36 4.59 -16.46
C ASP A 99 23.71 5.06 -15.15
N ALA A 100 22.83 4.25 -14.56
CA ALA A 100 22.20 4.48 -13.26
C ALA A 100 21.70 3.17 -12.63
N ASP A 101 20.99 3.30 -11.50
CA ASP A 101 20.40 2.15 -10.81
C ASP A 101 19.30 1.50 -11.67
N VAL A 102 19.52 0.24 -12.02
CA VAL A 102 18.54 -0.66 -12.63
C VAL A 102 18.48 -1.95 -11.81
N VAL A 103 17.31 -2.57 -11.77
CA VAL A 103 17.14 -3.88 -11.14
C VAL A 103 17.31 -4.95 -12.19
N VAL A 104 18.18 -5.93 -11.92
CA VAL A 104 18.46 -7.02 -12.85
C VAL A 104 18.13 -8.34 -12.18
N SER A 105 17.41 -9.21 -12.88
CA SER A 105 17.04 -10.54 -12.42
C SER A 105 17.15 -11.55 -13.55
N MET A 106 17.38 -12.83 -13.24
CA MET A 106 17.36 -13.90 -14.22
C MET A 106 16.22 -14.87 -13.92
N GLY A 107 15.39 -15.12 -14.91
CA GLY A 107 14.37 -16.17 -14.92
C GLY A 107 14.78 -17.30 -15.86
N TYR A 108 14.27 -18.49 -15.59
CA TYR A 108 14.44 -19.66 -16.43
C TYR A 108 13.07 -20.09 -16.95
N THR A 109 12.95 -20.32 -18.25
CA THR A 109 11.70 -20.79 -18.87
C THR A 109 11.93 -22.19 -19.43
N SER A 110 11.19 -23.20 -18.95
CA SER A 110 11.25 -24.55 -19.54
C SER A 110 10.66 -24.51 -20.95
N THR A 111 11.31 -25.15 -21.91
CA THR A 111 10.80 -25.36 -23.27
C THR A 111 10.24 -26.77 -23.46
N ASP A 112 10.23 -27.60 -22.41
CA ASP A 112 9.71 -28.95 -22.42
C ASP A 112 8.20 -28.99 -22.05
N SER A 113 7.46 -29.92 -22.65
CA SER A 113 6.05 -30.18 -22.31
C SER A 113 5.87 -31.31 -21.28
N SER A 114 6.96 -31.99 -20.91
CA SER A 114 7.00 -33.22 -20.11
C SER A 114 7.45 -33.05 -18.65
N GLY A 115 7.76 -31.85 -18.18
CA GLY A 115 8.14 -31.59 -16.79
C GLY A 115 9.64 -31.73 -16.52
N ALA A 116 10.45 -30.93 -17.22
CA ALA A 116 11.87 -30.78 -16.91
C ALA A 116 12.05 -29.94 -15.63
N THR A 117 12.76 -30.51 -14.65
CA THR A 117 13.20 -29.83 -13.43
C THR A 117 14.48 -29.02 -13.69
N ALA A 118 14.47 -27.72 -13.43
CA ALA A 118 15.68 -26.90 -13.39
C ALA A 118 16.55 -27.31 -12.18
N ARG A 119 17.85 -27.54 -12.39
CA ARG A 119 18.77 -27.90 -11.30
C ARG A 119 19.39 -26.64 -10.68
N VAL A 120 18.97 -26.29 -9.47
CA VAL A 120 19.90 -25.79 -8.44
C VAL A 120 19.97 -26.89 -7.39
N HIS A 121 20.84 -27.88 -7.63
CA HIS A 121 21.12 -29.10 -6.83
C HIS A 121 19.96 -30.03 -6.39
N GLU A 122 20.01 -31.24 -6.98
CA GLU A 122 19.34 -32.52 -6.66
C GLU A 122 17.89 -32.82 -7.09
N SER A 123 17.73 -34.04 -7.65
CA SER A 123 16.57 -34.55 -8.40
C SER A 123 15.72 -35.52 -7.59
N THR A 124 14.40 -35.38 -7.65
CA THR A 124 13.51 -36.54 -7.47
C THR A 124 12.37 -36.49 -8.48
N GLN A 125 12.16 -37.60 -9.18
CA GLN A 125 11.12 -37.80 -10.18
C GLN A 125 9.73 -37.75 -9.53
N THR A 126 8.99 -36.65 -9.70
CA THR A 126 7.54 -36.65 -9.99
C THR A 126 6.99 -35.22 -9.95
N SER A 127 6.27 -34.85 -11.02
CA SER A 127 5.39 -33.69 -11.18
C SER A 127 6.02 -32.36 -11.64
N LYS A 128 5.20 -31.57 -12.36
CA LYS A 128 5.55 -30.34 -13.08
C LYS A 128 5.87 -29.20 -12.11
N GLY A 129 7.10 -29.15 -11.58
CA GLY A 129 7.48 -28.14 -10.60
C GLY A 129 8.95 -27.73 -10.66
N TRP A 130 9.23 -26.53 -10.17
CA TRP A 130 10.55 -25.93 -9.99
C TRP A 130 11.01 -26.15 -8.56
N ARG A 131 12.24 -26.60 -8.29
CA ARG A 131 12.79 -26.62 -6.92
C ARG A 131 13.92 -25.61 -6.76
N LEU A 132 13.79 -24.74 -5.75
CA LEU A 132 14.77 -23.72 -5.40
C LEU A 132 15.40 -24.08 -4.04
N TYR A 133 16.72 -24.15 -3.97
CA TYR A 133 17.46 -24.45 -2.74
C TYR A 133 18.19 -23.19 -2.29
N PRO A 134 17.72 -22.47 -1.25
CA PRO A 134 18.20 -21.14 -0.86
C PRO A 134 19.57 -21.12 -0.14
N SER A 135 20.54 -21.92 -0.63
CA SER A 135 21.96 -22.01 -0.22
C SER A 135 22.35 -23.08 0.82
N ASN A 136 23.59 -23.58 0.65
CA ASN A 136 24.37 -24.34 1.64
C ASN A 136 25.22 -23.42 2.54
N GLY A 137 24.73 -22.23 2.91
CA GLY A 137 25.45 -21.37 3.86
C GLY A 137 24.97 -19.91 4.00
N ALA A 138 24.81 -19.50 5.25
CA ALA A 138 24.84 -18.14 5.82
C ALA A 138 24.07 -17.00 5.12
N SER A 139 23.11 -17.29 4.25
CA SER A 139 22.28 -16.29 3.56
C SER A 139 20.83 -16.47 3.99
N THR A 140 20.18 -15.41 4.46
CA THR A 140 18.75 -15.42 4.80
C THR A 140 17.91 -15.14 3.55
N PHE A 141 16.79 -15.82 3.42
CA PHE A 141 15.88 -15.70 2.29
C PHE A 141 14.69 -14.82 2.68
N ASP A 142 14.46 -13.73 1.95
CA ASP A 142 13.47 -12.71 2.31
C ASP A 142 12.11 -12.93 1.60
N GLY A 143 12.07 -13.69 0.49
CA GLY A 143 10.82 -14.01 -0.22
C GLY A 143 10.98 -14.44 -1.68
N LEU A 144 9.88 -14.85 -2.31
CA LEU A 144 9.81 -15.22 -3.74
C LEU A 144 8.94 -14.21 -4.49
N VAL A 145 9.32 -13.81 -5.70
CA VAL A 145 8.46 -13.05 -6.61
C VAL A 145 8.08 -13.95 -7.78
N VAL A 146 6.82 -13.97 -8.17
CA VAL A 146 6.33 -14.70 -9.33
C VAL A 146 5.72 -13.74 -10.35
N LEU A 147 6.14 -13.87 -11.60
CA LEU A 147 5.69 -13.06 -12.73
C LEU A 147 4.98 -13.95 -13.74
N ASN A 148 3.78 -13.55 -14.18
CA ASN A 148 3.06 -14.27 -15.23
C ASN A 148 3.51 -13.81 -16.61
N LEU A 149 4.06 -14.73 -17.40
CA LEU A 149 4.60 -14.44 -18.73
C LEU A 149 3.55 -14.59 -19.85
N THR A 150 2.30 -14.86 -19.50
CA THR A 150 1.22 -15.13 -20.45
C THR A 150 0.08 -14.13 -20.36
N ASP A 151 -0.79 -14.19 -21.38
CA ASP A 151 -2.05 -13.45 -21.43
C ASP A 151 -3.21 -14.19 -20.73
N SER A 152 -2.94 -15.38 -20.19
CA SER A 152 -3.86 -16.19 -19.38
C SER A 152 -3.56 -16.03 -17.89
N MET A 153 -4.53 -16.25 -17.01
CA MET A 153 -4.28 -16.20 -15.56
C MET A 153 -3.47 -17.42 -15.13
N ALA A 154 -2.36 -17.22 -14.41
CA ALA A 154 -1.53 -18.30 -13.88
C ALA A 154 -1.97 -18.66 -12.45
N GLN A 155 -2.29 -19.94 -12.21
CA GLN A 155 -2.38 -20.52 -10.87
C GLN A 155 -1.00 -21.01 -10.49
N VAL A 156 -0.46 -20.55 -9.35
CA VAL A 156 0.88 -20.91 -8.91
C VAL A 156 0.81 -21.44 -7.48
N SER A 157 1.28 -22.66 -7.22
CA SER A 157 1.54 -23.18 -5.88
C SER A 157 3.03 -23.14 -5.57
N ILE A 158 3.38 -22.88 -4.32
CA ILE A 158 4.75 -22.81 -3.80
C ILE A 158 4.77 -23.61 -2.50
N GLU A 159 5.57 -24.65 -2.41
CA GLU A 159 5.69 -25.52 -1.23
C GLU A 159 7.13 -25.49 -0.73
N GLN A 160 7.37 -25.12 0.53
CA GLN A 160 8.62 -25.43 1.19
C GLN A 160 8.64 -26.92 1.55
N LYS A 161 9.73 -27.61 1.22
CA LYS A 161 9.95 -29.03 1.48
C LYS A 161 11.22 -29.25 2.28
N ASP A 162 11.19 -30.21 3.20
CA ASP A 162 12.36 -30.70 3.91
C ASP A 162 13.26 -31.59 3.04
N ALA A 163 14.42 -31.98 3.58
CA ALA A 163 15.39 -32.84 2.91
C ALA A 163 14.85 -34.24 2.53
N SER A 164 13.74 -34.67 3.14
CA SER A 164 13.06 -35.95 2.82
C SER A 164 11.93 -35.79 1.80
N GLY A 165 11.65 -34.56 1.35
CA GLY A 165 10.55 -34.23 0.44
C GLY A 165 9.21 -34.02 1.13
N GLY A 166 9.17 -33.99 2.46
CA GLY A 166 7.98 -33.65 3.25
C GLY A 166 7.68 -32.16 3.15
N SER A 167 6.40 -31.80 2.96
CA SER A 167 5.98 -30.40 2.92
C SER A 167 6.05 -29.79 4.33
N LEU A 168 6.77 -28.68 4.44
CA LEU A 168 6.93 -27.90 5.66
C LEU A 168 5.94 -26.74 5.72
N ASP A 169 5.74 -26.07 4.58
CA ASP A 169 4.79 -24.97 4.42
C ASP A 169 4.40 -24.86 2.94
N ALA A 170 3.24 -24.27 2.64
CA ALA A 170 2.72 -24.17 1.29
C ALA A 170 1.84 -22.92 1.12
N THR A 171 1.97 -22.26 -0.02
CA THR A 171 1.11 -21.15 -0.43
C THR A 171 0.69 -21.31 -1.88
N SER A 172 -0.49 -20.80 -2.22
CA SER A 172 -0.95 -20.72 -3.61
C SER A 172 -1.35 -19.29 -3.95
N LEU A 173 -1.13 -18.88 -5.19
CA LEU A 173 -1.37 -17.53 -5.65
C LEU A 173 -1.80 -17.49 -7.13
N GLN A 174 -2.80 -16.66 -7.40
CA GLN A 174 -3.20 -16.30 -8.75
C GLN A 174 -2.40 -15.09 -9.23
N VAL A 175 -1.70 -15.22 -10.37
CA VAL A 175 -0.97 -14.13 -11.02
C VAL A 175 -1.72 -13.71 -12.29
N PHE A 176 -2.11 -12.44 -12.35
CA PHE A 176 -2.89 -11.90 -13.46
C PHE A 176 -2.10 -11.86 -14.77
N PRO A 177 -2.78 -11.91 -15.93
CA PRO A 177 -2.16 -11.77 -17.26
C PRO A 177 -1.29 -10.53 -17.45
N GLY A 178 -0.38 -10.60 -18.43
CA GLY A 178 0.28 -9.43 -18.99
C GLY A 178 1.50 -8.96 -18.20
N HIS A 179 2.39 -9.88 -17.81
CA HIS A 179 3.67 -9.56 -17.15
C HIS A 179 3.51 -8.84 -15.81
N LYS A 180 2.38 -9.08 -15.12
CA LYS A 180 2.12 -8.51 -13.80
C LYS A 180 2.83 -9.32 -12.72
N GLU A 181 3.36 -8.61 -11.73
CA GLU A 181 4.09 -9.19 -10.62
C GLU A 181 3.17 -9.56 -9.45
N LYS A 182 3.49 -10.66 -8.77
CA LYS A 182 2.95 -10.97 -7.45
C LYS A 182 4.08 -11.45 -6.55
N MET A 183 4.25 -10.78 -5.42
CA MET A 183 5.33 -11.01 -4.48
C MET A 183 4.83 -11.82 -3.28
N VAL A 184 5.60 -12.83 -2.88
CA VAL A 184 5.48 -13.60 -1.65
C VAL A 184 6.66 -13.25 -0.76
N LEU A 185 6.50 -12.21 0.05
CA LEU A 185 7.38 -11.93 1.18
C LEU A 185 6.85 -12.74 2.37
N SER A 186 7.47 -13.87 2.66
CA SER A 186 7.15 -14.65 3.85
C SER A 186 8.41 -14.76 4.69
N THR A 187 8.40 -14.08 5.83
CA THR A 187 9.34 -14.31 6.94
C THR A 187 9.01 -15.60 7.71
N TYR A 188 8.07 -16.43 7.24
CA TYR A 188 7.59 -17.65 7.93
C TYR A 188 8.06 -18.95 7.29
N PHE A 189 8.62 -18.90 6.08
CA PHE A 189 9.42 -20.02 5.59
C PHE A 189 10.76 -19.97 6.32
N ASP A 190 10.81 -20.50 7.55
CA ASP A 190 12.07 -20.62 8.28
C ASP A 190 13.09 -21.28 7.34
N THR A 191 14.20 -20.60 7.06
CA THR A 191 15.29 -21.16 6.26
C THR A 191 15.99 -22.22 7.11
N VAL A 192 15.35 -23.37 7.27
CA VAL A 192 15.94 -24.54 7.88
C VAL A 192 16.96 -25.08 6.89
N GLU A 193 18.17 -25.39 7.36
CA GLU A 193 19.20 -26.03 6.55
C GLU A 193 18.61 -27.25 5.81
N ASN A 194 18.93 -27.40 4.53
CA ASN A 194 18.45 -28.49 3.66
C ASN A 194 16.94 -28.47 3.33
N THR A 195 16.32 -27.29 3.23
CA THR A 195 14.97 -27.13 2.67
C THR A 195 15.00 -26.62 1.23
N CYS A 196 13.93 -26.86 0.47
CA CYS A 196 13.75 -26.33 -0.89
C CYS A 196 12.34 -25.81 -1.11
N PHE A 197 12.15 -24.87 -2.05
CA PHE A 197 10.84 -24.41 -2.48
C PHE A 197 10.45 -25.05 -3.80
N GLU A 198 9.36 -25.81 -3.81
CA GLU A 198 8.74 -26.37 -5.00
C GLU A 198 7.66 -25.43 -5.53
N VAL A 199 7.86 -24.85 -6.72
CA VAL A 199 6.88 -23.98 -7.38
C VAL A 199 6.21 -24.73 -8.53
N ILE A 200 4.89 -24.77 -8.59
CA ILE A 200 4.12 -25.40 -9.67
C ILE A 200 3.19 -24.33 -10.25
N ALA A 201 3.19 -24.15 -11.56
CA ALA A 201 2.35 -23.16 -12.21
C ALA A 201 1.50 -23.76 -13.34
N SER A 202 0.27 -23.28 -13.50
CA SER A 202 -0.64 -23.67 -14.58
C SER A 202 -0.28 -23.05 -15.92
N GLU A 203 0.45 -21.92 -15.89
CA GLU A 203 0.92 -21.17 -17.04
C GLU A 203 2.44 -20.89 -16.90
N PRO A 204 3.14 -20.58 -17.99
CA PRO A 204 4.51 -20.05 -17.95
C PRO A 204 4.65 -18.85 -17.00
N VAL A 205 5.52 -18.98 -16.01
CA VAL A 205 5.85 -17.95 -15.04
C VAL A 205 7.37 -17.79 -14.90
N ALA A 206 7.83 -16.60 -14.55
CA ALA A 206 9.18 -16.40 -14.04
C ALA A 206 9.13 -16.32 -12.50
N VAL A 207 10.10 -16.96 -11.83
CA VAL A 207 10.21 -16.96 -10.37
C VAL A 207 11.54 -16.32 -9.98
N MET A 208 11.50 -15.35 -9.07
CA MET A 208 12.65 -14.62 -8.54
C MET A 208 12.78 -14.87 -7.04
N ALA A 209 14.00 -15.04 -6.56
CA ALA A 209 14.30 -15.33 -5.17
C ALA A 209 14.96 -14.09 -4.53
N LEU A 210 14.40 -13.57 -3.44
CA LEU A 210 14.89 -12.42 -2.68
C LEU A 210 15.77 -12.93 -1.54
N THR A 211 17.01 -12.48 -1.45
CA THR A 211 17.96 -12.88 -0.40
C THR A 211 18.45 -11.68 0.38
N GLY A 212 18.15 -11.62 1.67
CA GLY A 212 18.66 -10.60 2.57
C GLY A 212 19.94 -11.04 3.27
N SER A 213 20.79 -10.08 3.64
CA SER A 213 21.76 -10.25 4.71
C SER A 213 21.39 -9.30 5.83
N LEU A 214 21.00 -9.82 7.00
CA LEU A 214 20.81 -8.98 8.18
C LEU A 214 22.19 -8.57 8.73
N PRO A 215 22.53 -7.26 8.79
CA PRO A 215 23.70 -6.82 9.52
C PRO A 215 23.37 -6.82 11.01
N GLY A 216 24.03 -7.68 11.79
CA GLY A 216 24.19 -7.44 13.24
C GLY A 216 23.59 -8.45 14.22
N ILE A 217 23.08 -9.61 13.79
CA ILE A 217 22.74 -10.69 14.74
C ILE A 217 23.87 -11.71 14.77
N THR A 218 24.58 -11.78 15.90
CA THR A 218 25.49 -12.89 16.19
C THR A 218 24.66 -14.07 16.70
N PRO A 219 24.76 -15.27 16.08
CA PRO A 219 23.95 -16.41 16.46
C PRO A 219 24.55 -17.08 17.70
N SER A 220 23.98 -16.78 18.86
CA SER A 220 24.18 -17.60 20.05
C SER A 220 22.93 -17.57 20.93
N TYR A 221 21.90 -18.33 20.56
CA TYR A 221 21.10 -19.10 21.52
C TYR A 221 20.18 -20.06 20.77
N LEU A 222 20.45 -21.36 20.91
CA LEU A 222 19.60 -22.46 20.46
C LEU A 222 18.92 -23.09 21.67
N TRP A 223 17.66 -23.49 21.45
CA TRP A 223 16.84 -24.48 22.15
C TRP A 223 16.41 -24.24 23.62
N GLU A 224 15.09 -24.25 23.82
CA GLU A 224 14.39 -25.33 24.54
C GLU A 224 12.91 -25.42 24.12
N ASN A 225 12.44 -26.66 23.92
CA ASN A 225 11.09 -27.11 23.51
C ASN A 225 10.03 -26.86 24.62
N PRO A 226 8.69 -26.88 24.38
CA PRO A 226 8.01 -28.07 23.86
C PRO A 226 6.77 -27.88 22.94
N SER A 227 6.66 -28.81 21.98
CA SER A 227 5.44 -29.45 21.47
C SER A 227 4.09 -28.89 21.90
N VAL A 228 3.39 -28.22 20.98
CA VAL A 228 1.94 -28.08 21.00
C VAL A 228 1.39 -28.79 19.77
N ALA A 229 0.67 -29.88 19.98
CA ALA A 229 -0.10 -30.54 18.93
C ALA A 229 -1.29 -29.63 18.57
N PHE A 230 -1.29 -29.07 17.37
CA PHE A 230 -2.48 -28.48 16.78
C PHE A 230 -3.15 -29.52 15.88
N THR A 231 -4.33 -29.98 16.30
CA THR A 231 -5.28 -30.62 15.41
C THR A 231 -5.65 -29.65 14.30
N PRO A 232 -5.55 -30.02 13.01
CA PRO A 232 -5.90 -29.13 11.92
C PRO A 232 -7.41 -28.89 11.98
N ILE A 233 -7.81 -27.66 12.28
CA ILE A 233 -9.14 -27.18 11.93
C ILE A 233 -9.09 -27.05 10.41
N ALA A 234 -9.92 -27.82 9.72
CA ALA A 234 -10.17 -27.62 8.30
C ALA A 234 -10.61 -26.16 8.12
N ALA A 235 -9.71 -25.33 7.58
CA ALA A 235 -10.09 -24.01 7.09
C ALA A 235 -10.96 -24.27 5.86
N GLU A 236 -12.28 -24.20 6.03
CA GLU A 236 -13.12 -23.76 4.92
C GLU A 236 -12.48 -22.48 4.38
N GLU A 237 -12.19 -22.43 3.08
CA GLU A 237 -11.54 -21.30 2.44
C GLU A 237 -12.35 -20.03 2.68
N CYS A 238 -11.94 -19.30 3.72
CA CYS A 238 -12.62 -18.09 4.11
C CYS A 238 -12.16 -16.99 3.15
N THR A 239 -12.96 -16.78 2.11
CA THR A 239 -12.68 -15.81 1.05
C THR A 239 -13.28 -14.46 1.43
N SER A 240 -12.43 -13.45 1.66
CA SER A 240 -12.94 -12.09 1.82
C SER A 240 -13.44 -11.58 0.47
N SER A 241 -14.71 -11.19 0.39
CA SER A 241 -15.36 -10.77 -0.86
C SER A 241 -15.00 -9.35 -1.35
N VAL A 242 -14.19 -8.60 -0.60
CA VAL A 242 -13.84 -7.21 -0.90
C VAL A 242 -12.36 -7.06 -1.22
N ASP A 243 -12.08 -6.61 -2.43
CA ASP A 243 -10.73 -6.31 -2.90
C ASP A 243 -10.24 -4.95 -2.37
N LEU A 244 -8.94 -4.87 -2.10
CA LEU A 244 -8.26 -3.60 -1.84
C LEU A 244 -8.23 -2.76 -3.13
N ASP A 245 -8.89 -1.62 -3.12
CA ASP A 245 -8.95 -0.71 -4.27
C ASP A 245 -8.67 0.73 -3.85
N ARG A 246 -7.54 1.26 -4.30
CA ARG A 246 -7.12 2.65 -4.08
C ARG A 246 -7.27 3.52 -5.33
N SER A 247 -7.92 3.02 -6.37
CA SER A 247 -8.16 3.78 -7.59
C SER A 247 -9.04 4.99 -7.30
N ARG A 248 -8.82 6.04 -8.07
CA ARG A 248 -9.58 7.29 -8.05
C ARG A 248 -9.98 7.67 -9.45
N GLY A 249 -11.19 8.18 -9.60
CA GLY A 249 -11.60 8.81 -10.85
C GLY A 249 -10.84 10.11 -11.13
N PRO A 250 -10.77 10.55 -12.39
CA PRO A 250 -10.21 11.85 -12.72
C PRO A 250 -11.08 12.98 -12.14
N CYS A 251 -10.49 14.15 -11.93
CA CYS A 251 -11.25 15.38 -11.68
C CYS A 251 -11.09 16.33 -12.86
N ASN A 252 -12.03 16.28 -13.78
CA ASN A 252 -12.02 17.02 -15.03
C ASN A 252 -13.31 17.84 -15.25
N GLU A 253 -14.24 17.78 -14.30
CA GLU A 253 -15.52 18.47 -14.37
C GLU A 253 -15.46 19.79 -13.60
N THR A 254 -16.01 20.83 -14.22
CA THR A 254 -16.23 22.14 -13.60
C THR A 254 -17.71 22.26 -13.27
N LEU A 255 -18.02 22.56 -12.01
CA LEU A 255 -19.40 22.72 -11.58
C LEU A 255 -20.01 24.04 -12.10
N PRO A 256 -21.31 24.06 -12.45
CA PRO A 256 -22.01 25.28 -12.86
C PRO A 256 -22.44 26.16 -11.67
N TYR A 257 -21.90 25.91 -10.48
CA TYR A 257 -22.24 26.56 -9.23
C TYR A 257 -21.07 27.42 -8.75
N SER A 258 -21.37 28.49 -8.03
CA SER A 258 -20.34 29.30 -7.37
C SER A 258 -20.14 28.81 -5.93
N PRO A 259 -18.91 28.54 -5.48
CA PRO A 259 -18.62 28.23 -4.08
C PRO A 259 -19.09 29.35 -3.15
N GLN A 260 -19.76 28.99 -2.06
CA GLN A 260 -20.17 29.92 -1.02
C GLN A 260 -19.83 29.33 0.35
N VAL A 261 -19.03 30.07 1.10
CA VAL A 261 -18.66 29.77 2.48
C VAL A 261 -18.53 31.07 3.26
N SER A 262 -19.08 31.09 4.47
CA SER A 262 -18.93 32.20 5.41
C SER A 262 -18.59 31.65 6.78
N ILE A 263 -17.61 32.26 7.43
CA ILE A 263 -17.21 31.93 8.79
C ILE A 263 -17.27 33.22 9.60
N SER A 264 -18.08 33.23 10.66
CA SER A 264 -18.17 34.33 11.61
C SER A 264 -17.96 33.80 13.03
N VAL A 265 -17.45 34.66 13.89
CA VAL A 265 -17.24 34.35 15.31
C VAL A 265 -17.97 35.40 16.13
N ASP A 266 -18.83 34.95 17.03
CA ASP A 266 -19.53 35.78 18.02
C ASP A 266 -19.25 35.20 19.41
N ASP A 267 -18.48 35.94 20.21
CA ASP A 267 -18.00 35.59 21.55
C ASP A 267 -17.38 34.19 21.72
N ALA A 268 -18.22 33.19 21.90
CA ALA A 268 -17.84 31.79 22.18
C ALA A 268 -18.22 30.85 21.03
N ASN A 269 -18.96 31.32 20.02
CA ASN A 269 -19.48 30.50 18.94
C ASN A 269 -18.85 30.91 17.61
N ARG A 270 -18.47 29.91 16.82
CA ARG A 270 -18.10 30.05 15.41
C ARG A 270 -19.25 29.50 14.58
N THR A 271 -19.85 30.37 13.75
CA THR A 271 -20.88 29.99 12.80
C THR A 271 -20.26 29.84 11.42
N ILE A 272 -20.49 28.70 10.78
CA ILE A 272 -19.99 28.37 9.44
C ILE A 272 -21.20 28.08 8.57
N THR A 273 -21.43 28.88 7.53
CA THR A 273 -22.44 28.58 6.50
C THR A 273 -21.76 28.20 5.19
N SER A 274 -22.32 27.23 4.48
CA SER A 274 -21.79 26.86 3.17
C SER A 274 -22.85 26.24 2.25
N ASN A 275 -22.71 26.49 0.94
CA ASN A 275 -23.42 25.73 -0.08
C ASN A 275 -22.76 24.39 -0.43
N ASN A 276 -21.63 24.07 0.22
CA ASN A 276 -20.91 22.80 0.09
C ASN A 276 -20.48 22.51 -1.38
N ILE A 277 -20.23 23.56 -2.15
CA ILE A 277 -19.65 23.47 -3.49
C ILE A 277 -18.15 23.73 -3.40
N PRO A 278 -17.29 22.79 -3.83
CA PRO A 278 -15.86 23.01 -3.88
C PRO A 278 -15.49 24.07 -4.94
N ASP A 279 -14.38 24.76 -4.71
CA ASP A 279 -13.76 25.74 -5.60
C ASP A 279 -12.78 25.14 -6.61
N HIS A 280 -12.65 23.82 -6.64
CA HIS A 280 -11.78 23.07 -7.53
C HIS A 280 -12.58 22.14 -8.46
N GLN A 281 -11.91 21.56 -9.47
CA GLN A 281 -12.51 20.56 -10.34
C GLN A 281 -12.87 19.27 -9.58
N VAL A 282 -13.90 18.58 -10.04
CA VAL A 282 -14.43 17.36 -9.42
C VAL A 282 -14.52 16.23 -10.45
N GLY A 283 -14.78 15.01 -9.97
CA GLY A 283 -15.10 13.90 -10.86
C GLY A 283 -16.47 13.99 -11.54
N LEU A 284 -16.69 13.10 -12.51
CA LEU A 284 -18.00 12.95 -13.14
C LEU A 284 -18.95 12.21 -12.20
N PHE A 285 -20.03 12.89 -11.82
CA PHE A 285 -21.02 12.41 -10.85
C PHE A 285 -22.44 12.62 -11.39
N GLY A 286 -23.33 11.65 -11.14
CA GLY A 286 -24.72 11.72 -11.53
C GLY A 286 -25.20 10.55 -12.39
N PRO A 287 -26.46 10.60 -12.88
CA PRO A 287 -27.05 9.53 -13.68
C PRO A 287 -26.62 9.61 -15.16
N VAL A 288 -25.31 9.79 -15.40
CA VAL A 288 -24.71 9.85 -16.74
C VAL A 288 -23.67 8.75 -16.91
N PHE A 289 -23.53 8.24 -18.14
CA PHE A 289 -22.59 7.16 -18.44
C PHE A 289 -21.14 7.56 -18.11
N GLY A 290 -20.41 6.68 -17.43
CA GLY A 290 -19.04 6.92 -17.00
C GLY A 290 -18.89 7.64 -15.65
N SER A 291 -19.99 7.95 -14.97
CA SER A 291 -19.93 8.56 -13.63
C SER A 291 -19.34 7.62 -12.59
N LEU A 292 -18.59 8.19 -11.64
CA LEU A 292 -17.98 7.47 -10.52
C LEU A 292 -19.02 7.04 -9.48
N ASN A 293 -20.09 7.83 -9.32
CA ASN A 293 -21.21 7.59 -8.43
C ASN A 293 -22.50 8.12 -9.08
N PRO A 294 -23.67 7.44 -8.90
CA PRO A 294 -24.92 7.83 -9.54
C PRO A 294 -25.53 9.16 -9.04
N ASN A 295 -25.08 9.69 -7.90
CA ASN A 295 -25.59 10.92 -7.32
C ASN A 295 -24.87 12.13 -7.94
N ALA A 296 -25.62 13.14 -8.38
CA ALA A 296 -25.07 14.38 -8.93
C ALA A 296 -24.83 15.41 -7.82
N ILE A 297 -23.77 16.22 -7.95
CA ILE A 297 -23.48 17.30 -7.00
C ILE A 297 -24.56 18.38 -7.09
N ALA A 298 -25.04 18.84 -5.95
CA ALA A 298 -26.00 19.95 -5.84
C ALA A 298 -25.64 20.88 -4.68
N GLU A 299 -25.99 22.16 -4.81
CA GLU A 299 -25.86 23.13 -3.71
C GLU A 299 -26.63 22.69 -2.47
N GLN A 300 -26.02 22.93 -1.32
CA GLN A 300 -26.60 22.69 0.00
C GLN A 300 -26.93 24.03 0.69
N HIS A 301 -27.57 23.96 1.84
CA HIS A 301 -27.79 25.12 2.72
C HIS A 301 -27.31 24.78 4.14
N ALA A 302 -26.02 24.49 4.27
CA ALA A 302 -25.45 24.05 5.53
C ALA A 302 -25.17 25.23 6.46
N SER A 303 -25.42 25.03 7.75
CA SER A 303 -25.08 25.97 8.82
C SER A 303 -24.62 25.15 10.03
N TYR A 304 -23.42 25.42 10.50
CA TYR A 304 -22.82 24.77 11.66
C TYR A 304 -22.45 25.81 12.71
N THR A 305 -22.75 25.53 13.96
CA THR A 305 -22.31 26.30 15.12
C THR A 305 -21.39 25.43 15.95
N ILE A 306 -20.12 25.79 16.03
CA ILE A 306 -19.10 25.11 16.84
C ILE A 306 -18.53 26.07 17.87
N THR A 307 -17.94 25.55 18.95
CA THR A 307 -17.24 26.41 19.92
C THR A 307 -16.03 27.10 19.25
N ALA A 308 -15.87 28.39 19.52
CA ALA A 308 -14.67 29.15 19.18
C ALA A 308 -13.56 28.98 20.23
N ARG A 309 -13.87 28.34 21.36
CA ARG A 309 -12.98 28.07 22.50
C ARG A 309 -13.03 26.57 22.82
N PRO A 310 -12.42 25.73 21.97
CA PRO A 310 -12.45 24.29 22.17
C PRO A 310 -11.61 23.89 23.39
N GLU A 311 -12.12 22.95 24.16
CA GLU A 311 -11.48 22.37 25.35
C GLU A 311 -11.46 20.84 25.21
N TRP A 312 -10.52 20.19 25.91
CA TRP A 312 -10.49 18.74 25.95
C TRP A 312 -11.71 18.20 26.70
N ALA A 313 -12.35 17.19 26.13
CA ALA A 313 -13.31 16.38 26.85
C ALA A 313 -12.58 15.32 27.70
N ASP A 314 -13.27 14.79 28.71
CA ASP A 314 -12.74 13.69 29.55
C ASP A 314 -12.47 12.43 28.70
N GLU A 315 -13.29 12.20 27.67
CA GLU A 315 -13.15 11.09 26.72
C GLU A 315 -13.23 11.60 25.28
N MET A 316 -12.49 10.96 24.38
CA MET A 316 -12.57 11.25 22.95
C MET A 316 -13.85 10.69 22.36
N THR A 317 -14.47 11.44 21.45
CA THR A 317 -15.66 10.99 20.72
C THR A 317 -15.22 10.29 19.43
N ALA A 318 -15.46 8.98 19.33
CA ALA A 318 -15.23 8.22 18.10
C ALA A 318 -16.22 8.64 17.01
N LEU A 319 -15.76 8.74 15.75
CA LEU A 319 -16.65 9.00 14.62
C LEU A 319 -17.50 7.78 14.25
N LEU A 320 -17.00 6.57 14.52
CA LEU A 320 -17.70 5.31 14.33
C LEU A 320 -18.28 4.82 15.67
N GLY A 321 -19.60 4.68 15.74
CA GLY A 321 -20.30 4.08 16.88
C GLY A 321 -20.66 2.61 16.65
N PRO A 322 -21.30 1.96 17.64
CA PRO A 322 -21.70 0.55 17.54
C PRO A 322 -22.73 0.29 16.44
N ASN A 323 -23.43 1.33 15.99
CA ASN A 323 -24.42 1.29 14.93
C ASN A 323 -24.01 2.19 13.75
N GLY A 324 -22.71 2.35 13.47
CA GLY A 324 -22.20 3.07 12.32
C GLY A 324 -21.78 4.52 12.55
N PRO A 325 -21.53 5.28 11.46
CA PRO A 325 -21.03 6.65 11.54
C PRO A 325 -21.96 7.53 12.39
N THR A 326 -21.38 8.29 13.30
CA THR A 326 -22.11 9.13 14.26
C THR A 326 -21.90 10.62 14.01
N TYR A 327 -20.69 11.00 13.62
CA TYR A 327 -20.31 12.38 13.35
C TYR A 327 -19.50 12.46 12.06
N ARG A 328 -19.70 13.58 11.35
CA ARG A 328 -18.71 14.09 10.42
C ARG A 328 -17.58 14.75 11.20
N PHE A 329 -16.36 14.69 10.67
CA PHE A 329 -15.20 15.14 11.40
C PHE A 329 -15.12 16.67 11.52
N GLY A 330 -15.45 17.39 10.44
CA GLY A 330 -15.33 18.85 10.39
C GLY A 330 -15.61 19.42 9.02
N VAL A 331 -15.27 20.69 8.83
CA VAL A 331 -15.46 21.45 7.59
C VAL A 331 -14.20 22.23 7.25
N LEU A 332 -13.82 22.19 5.97
CA LEU A 332 -12.68 22.94 5.45
C LEU A 332 -13.06 24.38 5.08
N PHE A 333 -12.06 25.24 4.85
CA PHE A 333 -12.32 26.64 4.49
C PHE A 333 -12.93 26.82 3.10
N ASN A 334 -12.91 25.81 2.24
CA ASN A 334 -13.72 25.82 1.01
C ASN A 334 -15.19 25.42 1.24
N GLY A 335 -15.59 25.14 2.49
CA GLY A 335 -16.97 24.85 2.88
C GLY A 335 -17.40 23.40 2.71
N VAL A 336 -16.52 22.52 2.22
CA VAL A 336 -16.79 21.08 2.07
C VAL A 336 -16.45 20.33 3.36
N GLU A 337 -17.29 19.37 3.71
CA GLU A 337 -17.12 18.55 4.91
C GLU A 337 -16.10 17.41 4.74
N LEU A 338 -15.54 17.01 5.88
CA LEU A 338 -14.73 15.83 6.08
C LEU A 338 -15.61 14.73 6.70
N ASP A 339 -15.85 13.65 5.98
CA ASP A 339 -16.69 12.54 6.41
C ASP A 339 -15.97 11.24 6.08
N PRO A 340 -15.05 10.78 6.95
CA PRO A 340 -14.08 9.76 6.56
C PRO A 340 -14.56 8.33 6.80
N VAL A 341 -15.66 8.13 7.53
CA VAL A 341 -16.16 6.80 7.92
C VAL A 341 -17.23 6.38 6.91
N ALA A 342 -16.95 5.36 6.10
CA ALA A 342 -17.93 4.85 5.15
C ALA A 342 -19.14 4.26 5.90
N ALA A 343 -20.34 4.35 5.33
CA ALA A 343 -21.54 3.71 5.88
C ALA A 343 -21.65 2.23 5.48
N GLU A 344 -20.52 1.52 5.43
CA GLU A 344 -20.37 0.17 4.90
C GLU A 344 -19.88 -0.80 5.99
N PRO A 345 -20.80 -1.43 6.76
CA PRO A 345 -20.45 -2.46 7.73
C PRO A 345 -20.30 -3.82 7.05
N PHE A 346 -19.57 -4.74 7.69
CA PHE A 346 -19.61 -6.14 7.30
C PHE A 346 -20.94 -6.80 7.74
N PRO A 347 -21.54 -7.72 6.97
CA PRO A 347 -21.26 -7.98 5.57
C PRO A 347 -21.75 -6.79 4.72
N HIS A 348 -21.02 -6.49 3.63
CA HIS A 348 -21.21 -5.30 2.78
C HIS A 348 -22.43 -5.38 1.86
N GLU A 349 -23.47 -6.08 2.30
CA GLU A 349 -24.71 -6.33 1.60
C GLU A 349 -25.85 -5.72 2.41
N GLY A 350 -26.77 -4.99 1.76
CA GLY A 350 -27.90 -4.36 2.46
C GLY A 350 -27.55 -3.09 3.25
N GLY A 351 -26.28 -2.70 3.29
CA GLY A 351 -25.78 -1.45 3.86
C GLY A 351 -26.24 -1.22 5.31
N PHE A 352 -26.58 0.03 5.63
CA PHE A 352 -26.95 0.44 6.99
C PHE A 352 -28.14 -0.34 7.60
N MET A 353 -29.03 -0.87 6.77
CA MET A 353 -30.27 -1.53 7.22
C MET A 353 -30.10 -3.04 7.45
N ASN A 354 -28.89 -3.58 7.29
CA ASN A 354 -28.64 -5.00 7.50
C ASN A 354 -28.78 -5.33 9.01
N PRO A 355 -29.72 -6.20 9.41
CA PRO A 355 -29.91 -6.58 10.82
C PRO A 355 -28.70 -7.34 11.41
N ASN A 356 -27.81 -7.86 10.55
CA ASN A 356 -26.59 -8.56 10.92
C ASN A 356 -25.33 -7.68 10.75
N ALA A 357 -25.49 -6.35 10.62
CA ALA A 357 -24.38 -5.44 10.45
C ALA A 357 -23.41 -5.49 11.64
N ASN A 358 -22.15 -5.78 11.33
CA ASN A 358 -21.02 -5.76 12.23
C ASN A 358 -20.16 -4.51 11.98
N TRP A 359 -20.47 -3.45 12.72
CA TRP A 359 -19.76 -2.17 12.62
C TRP A 359 -18.33 -2.17 13.14
N ALA A 360 -17.92 -3.21 13.90
CA ALA A 360 -16.50 -3.36 14.24
C ALA A 360 -15.63 -3.59 12.99
N TRP A 361 -16.24 -4.04 11.89
CA TRP A 361 -15.59 -4.24 10.61
C TRP A 361 -16.21 -3.33 9.54
N ASN A 362 -15.85 -2.05 9.62
CA ASN A 362 -16.22 -1.03 8.66
C ASN A 362 -15.17 -0.89 7.54
N LEU A 363 -15.62 -0.73 6.29
CA LEU A 363 -14.69 -0.50 5.17
C LEU A 363 -13.95 0.83 5.32
N GLU A 364 -12.65 0.79 5.05
CA GLU A 364 -11.84 2.00 4.92
C GLU A 364 -12.12 2.64 3.56
N ALA A 365 -12.82 3.77 3.56
CA ALA A 365 -13.30 4.46 2.36
C ALA A 365 -12.23 4.65 1.27
N LEU A 366 -10.98 4.94 1.66
CA LEU A 366 -9.88 5.16 0.75
C LEU A 366 -9.32 3.88 0.11
N ASN A 367 -9.69 2.72 0.63
CA ASN A 367 -9.14 1.41 0.28
C ASN A 367 -10.18 0.51 -0.41
N VAL A 368 -11.36 1.04 -0.76
CA VAL A 368 -12.41 0.32 -1.48
C VAL A 368 -13.04 1.16 -2.58
N ARG A 369 -13.69 0.49 -3.54
CA ARG A 369 -14.34 1.14 -4.69
C ARG A 369 -15.72 1.69 -4.31
N ILE A 370 -15.76 2.88 -3.71
CA ILE A 370 -17.00 3.60 -3.38
C ILE A 370 -17.28 4.82 -4.28
N GLY A 371 -16.60 4.89 -5.43
CA GLY A 371 -16.79 5.95 -6.42
C GLY A 371 -16.09 7.26 -6.07
N LEU A 372 -14.88 7.19 -5.50
CA LEU A 372 -14.09 8.37 -5.16
C LEU A 372 -13.46 9.01 -6.40
N ASP A 373 -13.45 10.33 -6.46
CA ASP A 373 -12.67 11.11 -7.41
C ASP A 373 -11.23 11.36 -6.91
N CYS A 374 -10.43 12.07 -7.71
CA CYS A 374 -9.03 12.37 -7.41
C CYS A 374 -8.83 13.19 -6.12
N ASN A 375 -9.88 13.82 -5.58
CA ASN A 375 -9.85 14.54 -4.31
C ASN A 375 -10.20 13.63 -3.12
N ASN A 376 -10.30 12.32 -3.33
CA ASN A 376 -10.78 11.36 -2.34
C ASN A 376 -12.21 11.68 -1.87
N ALA A 377 -13.06 12.20 -2.76
CA ALA A 377 -14.43 12.59 -2.44
C ALA A 377 -15.46 11.89 -3.32
N HIS A 378 -16.68 11.85 -2.83
CA HIS A 378 -17.85 11.43 -3.61
C HIS A 378 -19.12 12.16 -3.14
N VAL A 379 -20.27 11.74 -3.66
CA VAL A 379 -21.53 12.48 -3.54
C VAL A 379 -22.58 11.64 -2.83
N GLN A 380 -23.18 12.18 -1.78
CA GLN A 380 -24.31 11.57 -1.08
C GLN A 380 -25.60 11.66 -1.93
N PRO A 381 -26.64 10.86 -1.64
CA PRO A 381 -27.92 10.89 -2.36
C PRO A 381 -28.64 12.25 -2.41
N ASN A 382 -28.36 13.13 -1.44
CA ASN A 382 -28.88 14.51 -1.41
C ASN A 382 -28.03 15.52 -2.23
N GLY A 383 -27.04 15.04 -2.98
CA GLY A 383 -26.14 15.84 -3.80
C GLY A 383 -24.96 16.45 -3.05
N LYS A 384 -24.75 16.11 -1.77
CA LYS A 384 -23.65 16.65 -0.96
C LYS A 384 -22.32 15.99 -1.29
N TYR A 385 -21.40 16.76 -1.86
CA TYR A 385 -20.00 16.37 -2.09
C TYR A 385 -19.20 16.42 -0.77
N HIS A 386 -18.37 15.43 -0.47
CA HIS A 386 -17.59 15.40 0.78
C HIS A 386 -16.34 14.55 0.65
N TYR A 387 -15.30 14.88 1.43
CA TYR A 387 -14.02 14.18 1.39
C TYR A 387 -13.96 13.02 2.39
N HIS A 388 -13.43 11.89 1.93
CA HIS A 388 -13.02 10.74 2.75
C HIS A 388 -11.53 10.75 3.08
N GLY A 389 -10.74 11.61 2.43
CA GLY A 389 -9.30 11.74 2.62
C GLY A 389 -8.75 13.09 2.17
N THR A 390 -7.45 13.17 1.93
CA THR A 390 -6.76 14.38 1.48
C THR A 390 -7.40 15.01 0.22
N PRO A 391 -7.93 16.25 0.28
CA PRO A 391 -8.54 16.94 -0.86
C PRO A 391 -7.47 17.53 -1.79
N VAL A 392 -6.99 16.71 -2.73
CA VAL A 392 -5.78 16.98 -3.52
C VAL A 392 -5.78 18.33 -4.23
N LEU A 393 -6.84 18.67 -4.99
CA LEU A 393 -6.87 19.90 -5.77
C LEU A 393 -7.05 21.14 -4.89
N TYR A 394 -7.88 21.07 -3.85
CA TYR A 394 -8.00 22.14 -2.86
C TYR A 394 -6.64 22.51 -2.26
N LEU A 395 -5.85 21.50 -1.88
CA LEU A 395 -4.52 21.73 -1.31
C LEU A 395 -3.52 22.25 -2.36
N GLN A 396 -3.65 21.84 -3.62
CA GLN A 396 -2.84 22.43 -4.70
C GLN A 396 -3.15 23.92 -4.88
N ASP A 397 -4.43 24.31 -4.84
CA ASP A 397 -4.85 25.71 -4.98
C ASP A 397 -4.38 26.58 -3.80
N LEU A 398 -4.29 26.01 -2.59
CA LEU A 398 -3.68 26.66 -1.43
C LEU A 398 -2.17 26.85 -1.53
N ASN A 399 -1.50 26.22 -2.51
CA ASN A 399 -0.04 26.24 -2.67
C ASN A 399 0.70 25.87 -1.37
N ILE A 400 0.33 24.73 -0.77
CA ILE A 400 0.93 24.25 0.48
C ILE A 400 2.45 24.28 0.41
N ASN A 401 3.05 24.87 1.44
CA ASN A 401 4.50 25.00 1.60
C ASN A 401 4.94 24.16 2.82
N ASP A 402 5.92 23.30 2.61
CA ASP A 402 6.47 22.36 3.59
C ASP A 402 7.26 23.01 4.74
N HIS A 403 7.48 24.33 4.68
CA HIS A 403 8.15 25.11 5.72
C HIS A 403 7.18 25.91 6.61
N VAL A 404 5.87 25.83 6.37
CA VAL A 404 4.87 26.56 7.16
C VAL A 404 3.71 25.65 7.55
N MET A 405 3.14 25.89 8.73
CA MET A 405 1.88 25.27 9.10
C MET A 405 0.75 25.90 8.29
N THR A 406 -0.08 25.09 7.64
CA THR A 406 -1.27 25.59 6.92
C THR A 406 -2.53 25.06 7.59
N MET A 407 -3.26 25.98 8.22
CA MET A 407 -4.60 25.72 8.73
C MET A 407 -5.58 25.66 7.56
N ILE A 408 -6.43 24.63 7.52
CA ILE A 408 -7.34 24.37 6.39
C ILE A 408 -8.81 24.26 6.79
N GLY A 409 -9.13 24.25 8.08
CA GLY A 409 -10.51 24.10 8.54
C GLY A 409 -10.67 24.00 10.05
N TYR A 410 -11.88 23.64 10.45
CA TYR A 410 -12.25 23.40 11.84
C TYR A 410 -12.96 22.06 12.00
N ALA A 411 -12.60 21.33 13.05
CA ALA A 411 -13.28 20.11 13.45
C ALA A 411 -14.63 20.42 14.13
N ALA A 412 -15.49 19.41 14.22
CA ALA A 412 -16.82 19.51 14.81
C ALA A 412 -16.80 19.98 16.27
N ASP A 413 -15.69 19.77 16.98
CA ASP A 413 -15.44 20.18 18.37
C ASP A 413 -14.76 21.56 18.50
N GLY A 414 -14.54 22.28 17.39
CA GLY A 414 -14.01 23.63 17.37
C GLY A 414 -12.50 23.74 17.24
N PHE A 415 -11.74 22.63 17.40
CA PHE A 415 -10.29 22.63 17.23
C PHE A 415 -9.89 22.85 15.75
N PRO A 416 -8.75 23.50 15.50
CA PRO A 416 -8.26 23.76 14.15
C PRO A 416 -7.74 22.47 13.48
N ILE A 417 -7.88 22.43 12.16
CA ILE A 417 -7.37 21.36 11.30
C ILE A 417 -6.22 21.92 10.46
N TYR A 418 -5.07 21.28 10.50
CA TYR A 418 -3.90 21.59 9.67
C TYR A 418 -3.63 20.48 8.65
N TYR A 419 -2.98 20.83 7.54
CA TYR A 419 -2.50 19.83 6.60
C TYR A 419 -1.01 19.56 6.76
N LYS A 420 -0.74 18.32 7.17
CA LYS A 420 0.50 17.54 7.31
C LYS A 420 1.78 18.15 7.88
N TYR A 421 1.94 19.46 8.00
CA TYR A 421 3.17 20.08 8.49
C TYR A 421 2.97 20.78 9.83
N ALA A 422 3.88 20.53 10.77
CA ALA A 422 3.91 21.21 12.07
C ALA A 422 5.34 21.39 12.57
N TYR A 423 5.52 22.25 13.58
CA TYR A 423 6.80 22.42 14.26
C TYR A 423 7.33 21.09 14.81
N SER A 424 8.61 20.81 14.58
CA SER A 424 9.31 19.62 15.10
C SER A 424 9.28 19.58 16.62
N ASP A 425 9.46 20.73 17.28
CA ASP A 425 9.16 20.91 18.70
C ASP A 425 7.82 21.62 18.86
N ALA A 426 6.86 20.92 19.47
CA ALA A 426 5.49 21.39 19.66
C ALA A 426 5.36 22.72 20.39
N ASN A 427 6.34 23.08 21.22
CA ASN A 427 6.27 24.27 22.05
C ASN A 427 7.18 25.40 21.54
N ASN A 428 7.85 25.21 20.40
CA ASN A 428 8.82 26.15 19.88
C ASN A 428 8.49 26.57 18.43
N PRO A 429 7.96 27.78 18.22
CA PRO A 429 7.59 28.26 16.89
C PRO A 429 8.80 28.60 16.01
N ASN A 430 10.02 28.56 16.57
CA ASN A 430 11.27 28.74 15.84
C ASN A 430 11.93 27.40 15.46
N SER A 431 11.34 26.27 15.84
CA SER A 431 11.83 24.96 15.41
C SER A 431 11.51 24.72 13.94
N ALA A 432 12.21 23.76 13.31
CA ALA A 432 11.93 23.41 11.92
C ALA A 432 10.49 22.91 11.78
N VAL A 433 9.83 23.24 10.68
CA VAL A 433 8.56 22.61 10.28
C VAL A 433 8.88 21.29 9.58
N ILE A 434 8.22 20.22 10.01
CA ILE A 434 8.40 18.87 9.47
C ILE A 434 7.05 18.25 9.14
N GLU A 435 7.05 17.25 8.26
CA GLU A 435 5.87 16.44 8.00
C GLU A 435 5.53 15.60 9.24
N MET A 436 4.27 15.67 9.65
CA MET A 436 3.71 14.90 10.75
C MET A 436 3.31 13.52 10.25
N THR A 437 3.60 12.49 11.05
CA THR A 437 3.28 11.10 10.73
C THR A 437 2.25 10.53 11.70
N SER A 438 1.30 9.78 11.15
CA SER A 438 0.33 9.01 11.92
C SER A 438 1.04 7.96 12.78
N SER A 439 0.51 7.73 13.97
CA SER A 439 0.95 6.66 14.87
C SER A 439 0.16 5.35 14.66
N TYR A 440 -0.55 5.20 13.55
CA TYR A 440 -1.23 3.97 13.18
C TYR A 440 -0.38 3.12 12.24
N ARG A 441 -0.46 1.80 12.39
CA ARG A 441 0.09 0.85 11.42
C ARG A 441 -0.92 -0.23 11.08
N LEU A 442 -0.72 -0.86 9.92
CA LEU A 442 -1.44 -2.06 9.55
C LEU A 442 -1.02 -3.23 10.46
N LYS A 443 -2.00 -3.97 10.98
CA LYS A 443 -1.77 -5.21 11.74
C LYS A 443 -1.19 -6.30 10.84
N SER A 444 -0.44 -7.23 11.42
CA SER A 444 0.04 -8.44 10.72
C SER A 444 -0.84 -9.65 11.02
N GLY A 445 -0.78 -10.67 10.16
CA GLY A 445 -1.50 -11.93 10.34
C GLY A 445 -2.90 -11.95 9.72
N ILE A 446 -3.78 -12.78 10.31
CA ILE A 446 -5.11 -13.11 9.78
C ILE A 446 -6.19 -12.54 10.71
N ARG A 447 -7.25 -11.97 10.13
CA ARG A 447 -8.44 -11.55 10.86
C ARG A 447 -9.12 -12.78 11.49
N PRO A 448 -9.63 -12.67 12.72
CA PRO A 448 -10.22 -13.80 13.43
C PRO A 448 -11.64 -14.19 12.97
N GLY A 449 -12.19 -13.52 11.95
CA GLY A 449 -13.55 -13.75 11.49
C GLY A 449 -13.77 -15.08 10.79
N ASP A 450 -15.04 -15.44 10.65
CA ASP A 450 -15.54 -16.68 10.02
C ASP A 450 -15.99 -16.47 8.56
N GLY A 451 -15.91 -15.24 8.05
CA GLY A 451 -16.40 -14.87 6.71
C GLY A 451 -17.91 -14.69 6.61
N ILE A 452 -18.66 -14.83 7.72
CA ILE A 452 -20.12 -14.76 7.77
C ILE A 452 -20.59 -13.66 8.72
N THR A 453 -20.05 -13.64 9.94
CA THR A 453 -20.34 -12.65 11.00
C THR A 453 -19.24 -11.61 11.15
N ALA A 454 -18.02 -11.95 10.75
CA ALA A 454 -16.88 -11.03 10.66
C ALA A 454 -15.98 -11.43 9.48
N PRO A 455 -15.25 -10.48 8.86
CA PRO A 455 -14.33 -10.80 7.79
C PRO A 455 -13.14 -11.60 8.30
N CYS A 456 -12.68 -12.50 7.44
CA CYS A 456 -11.48 -13.30 7.59
C CYS A 456 -10.40 -12.85 6.60
N GLY A 457 -9.34 -13.64 6.45
CA GLY A 457 -8.22 -13.34 5.56
C GLY A 457 -7.20 -12.38 6.19
N THR A 458 -6.20 -11.95 5.44
CA THR A 458 -5.11 -11.12 5.95
C THR A 458 -5.59 -9.69 6.28
N TYR A 459 -4.97 -9.09 7.30
CA TYR A 459 -5.06 -7.65 7.49
C TYR A 459 -4.38 -6.96 6.31
N ASN A 460 -5.18 -6.33 5.44
CA ASN A 460 -4.70 -5.73 4.19
C ASN A 460 -5.10 -4.25 4.03
N GLY A 461 -5.82 -3.70 5.01
CA GLY A 461 -6.24 -2.30 5.05
C GLY A 461 -7.63 -2.05 4.48
N VAL A 462 -8.32 -3.08 3.97
CA VAL A 462 -9.70 -2.96 3.48
C VAL A 462 -10.65 -2.48 4.57
N TYR A 463 -10.41 -2.87 5.83
CA TYR A 463 -11.19 -2.41 6.97
C TYR A 463 -10.39 -1.42 7.81
N SER A 464 -11.04 -0.39 8.35
CA SER A 464 -10.36 0.53 9.27
C SER A 464 -9.85 -0.21 10.52
N ALA A 465 -10.51 -1.29 10.94
CA ALA A 465 -10.09 -2.17 12.03
C ALA A 465 -8.83 -3.00 11.73
N ASP A 466 -8.34 -3.01 10.48
CA ASP A 466 -7.06 -3.62 10.15
C ASP A 466 -5.87 -2.81 10.68
N TYR A 467 -6.10 -1.57 11.10
CA TYR A 467 -5.08 -0.71 11.66
C TYR A 467 -5.12 -0.73 13.19
N GLU A 468 -3.97 -0.51 13.81
CA GLU A 468 -3.82 -0.31 15.25
C GLU A 468 -3.02 0.96 15.52
N PHE A 469 -3.43 1.69 16.56
CA PHE A 469 -2.63 2.77 17.11
C PHE A 469 -1.46 2.21 17.92
N VAL A 470 -0.26 2.74 17.68
CA VAL A 470 0.96 2.41 18.40
C VAL A 470 1.57 3.70 18.92
N SER A 471 1.48 3.90 20.23
CA SER A 471 2.02 5.10 20.88
C SER A 471 3.50 5.31 20.54
N GLY A 472 3.84 6.50 20.04
CA GLY A 472 5.20 6.89 19.69
C GLY A 472 5.72 6.33 18.36
N LEU A 473 4.89 5.65 17.57
CA LEU A 473 5.29 5.21 16.22
C LEU A 473 5.48 6.40 15.27
N GLY A 474 4.56 7.36 15.32
CA GLY A 474 4.60 8.60 14.57
C GLY A 474 4.74 9.82 15.47
N THR A 475 4.42 10.99 14.93
CA THR A 475 4.46 12.27 15.66
C THR A 475 3.12 12.68 16.26
N LEU A 476 2.03 11.99 15.88
CA LEU A 476 0.65 12.32 16.24
C LEU A 476 0.06 11.33 17.24
N ASP A 477 -0.95 11.77 18.00
CA ASP A 477 -1.67 10.93 18.94
C ASP A 477 -2.76 10.05 18.27
N GLU A 478 -3.55 9.35 19.10
CA GLU A 478 -4.61 8.45 18.63
C GLU A 478 -5.71 9.18 17.85
N ALA A 479 -5.93 10.47 18.11
CA ALA A 479 -6.86 11.31 17.37
C ALA A 479 -6.18 11.99 16.17
N ASN A 480 -4.99 11.52 15.76
CA ASN A 480 -4.19 12.06 14.66
C ASN A 480 -3.96 13.58 14.80
N GLY A 481 -3.73 14.02 16.03
CA GLY A 481 -3.43 15.41 16.37
C GLY A 481 -2.31 15.56 17.38
N ARG A 482 -2.09 16.80 17.81
CA ARG A 482 -1.09 17.16 18.83
C ARG A 482 -1.47 18.47 19.52
N PHE A 483 -1.06 18.65 20.76
CA PHE A 483 -1.03 19.97 21.40
C PHE A 483 0.28 20.70 21.09
N GLY A 484 0.21 21.96 20.67
CA GLY A 484 1.39 22.79 20.47
C GLY A 484 1.05 24.19 19.97
N VAL A 485 2.07 25.03 19.83
CA VAL A 485 1.93 26.37 19.24
C VAL A 485 1.70 26.29 17.74
N THR A 486 0.93 27.23 17.21
CA THR A 486 0.71 27.41 15.77
C THR A 486 0.74 28.91 15.43
N PRO A 487 0.82 29.31 14.15
CA PRO A 487 0.77 30.72 13.76
C PRO A 487 -0.50 31.44 14.27
N GLU A 488 -1.65 30.76 14.24
CA GLU A 488 -2.94 31.28 14.67
C GLU A 488 -3.13 31.21 16.20
N TYR A 489 -2.46 30.25 16.86
CA TYR A 489 -2.59 29.98 18.29
C TYR A 489 -1.20 29.96 18.97
N PRO A 490 -0.57 31.13 19.16
CA PRO A 490 0.80 31.22 19.70
C PRO A 490 0.92 30.83 21.18
N GLN A 491 -0.21 30.73 21.90
CA GLN A 491 -0.24 30.24 23.28
C GLN A 491 -0.39 28.72 23.39
N GLY A 492 -0.50 28.03 22.26
CA GLY A 492 -0.73 26.60 22.20
C GLY A 492 -2.22 26.26 22.07
N ILE A 493 -2.51 25.26 21.24
CA ILE A 493 -3.83 24.66 21.09
C ILE A 493 -3.65 23.19 20.73
N TYR A 494 -4.65 22.37 21.03
CA TYR A 494 -4.74 21.06 20.38
C TYR A 494 -5.20 21.25 18.93
N TYR A 495 -4.55 20.57 18.00
CA TYR A 495 -4.90 20.64 16.59
C TYR A 495 -4.85 19.27 15.95
N TYR A 496 -5.72 19.07 14.97
CA TYR A 496 -5.73 17.88 14.15
C TYR A 496 -4.85 18.05 12.93
N VAL A 497 -4.34 16.93 12.43
CA VAL A 497 -3.55 16.92 11.21
C VAL A 497 -4.17 15.96 10.21
N ILE A 498 -4.45 16.45 9.01
CA ILE A 498 -4.75 15.60 7.85
C ILE A 498 -3.42 15.06 7.32
N THR A 499 -3.33 13.74 7.17
CA THR A 499 -2.15 13.02 6.68
C THR A 499 -2.43 12.27 5.39
N ASP A 500 -1.38 11.92 4.66
CA ASP A 500 -1.48 11.12 3.43
C ASP A 500 -1.58 9.61 3.70
N ALA A 501 -1.21 9.17 4.92
CA ALA A 501 -1.33 7.80 5.42
C ALA A 501 -2.57 7.61 6.30
N PHE A 502 -2.91 6.36 6.62
CA PHE A 502 -4.02 6.07 7.53
C PHE A 502 -3.74 6.54 8.98
N PRO A 503 -4.73 7.13 9.67
CA PRO A 503 -5.97 7.64 9.09
C PRO A 503 -5.69 8.96 8.36
N SER A 504 -6.21 9.12 7.13
CA SER A 504 -5.99 10.37 6.38
C SER A 504 -6.69 11.54 7.06
N ILE A 505 -7.96 11.34 7.41
CA ILE A 505 -8.74 12.23 8.27
C ILE A 505 -8.91 11.53 9.63
N PRO A 506 -8.75 12.23 10.77
CA PRO A 506 -8.89 11.66 12.10
C PRO A 506 -10.16 10.83 12.34
N ARG A 507 -10.07 9.84 13.23
CA ARG A 507 -11.17 8.94 13.62
C ARG A 507 -11.83 9.28 14.96
N TYR A 508 -11.30 10.28 15.64
CA TYR A 508 -11.73 10.72 16.96
C TYR A 508 -11.75 12.25 17.04
N LEU A 509 -12.64 12.76 17.91
CA LEU A 509 -12.71 14.14 18.33
C LEU A 509 -12.28 14.23 19.81
N ARG A 510 -11.35 15.13 20.11
CA ARG A 510 -10.71 15.40 21.39
C ARG A 510 -11.56 16.27 22.31
N GLY A 511 -12.36 17.17 21.74
CA GLY A 511 -13.32 18.00 22.46
C GLY A 511 -14.74 17.48 22.36
N THR A 512 -15.70 18.30 22.77
CA THR A 512 -17.14 18.01 22.62
C THR A 512 -17.62 18.51 21.25
N PRO A 513 -18.03 17.61 20.33
CA PRO A 513 -18.51 18.04 19.02
C PRO A 513 -19.89 18.67 19.05
N SER A 514 -20.10 19.63 18.15
CA SER A 514 -21.41 20.18 17.85
C SER A 514 -22.35 19.12 17.27
N SER A 515 -23.61 19.15 17.69
CA SER A 515 -24.68 18.31 17.14
C SER A 515 -24.95 18.58 15.66
N ASP A 516 -24.53 19.71 15.11
CA ASP A 516 -24.73 20.06 13.70
C ASP A 516 -23.94 19.14 12.75
N PHE A 517 -22.91 18.46 13.26
CA PHE A 517 -22.13 17.45 12.53
C PHE A 517 -22.62 16.01 12.77
N ARG A 518 -23.68 15.83 13.56
CA ARG A 518 -24.21 14.50 13.88
C ARG A 518 -24.96 13.94 12.68
N LEU A 519 -24.61 12.72 12.28
CA LEU A 519 -25.22 12.04 11.12
C LEU A 519 -26.61 11.44 11.45
N ARG A 520 -26.95 11.32 12.75
CA ARG A 520 -28.25 10.83 13.23
C ARG A 520 -28.74 11.60 14.45
N PRO A 521 -30.06 11.67 14.68
CA PRO A 521 -30.66 12.31 15.85
C PRO A 521 -30.11 11.82 17.19
#